data_AF-A0A419F9Z4-F1
#
_entry.id   AF-A0A419F9Z4-F1
#
_cell.length_a   1.000
_cell.length_b   1.000
_cell.length_c   1.000
_cell.angle_alpha   90.00
_cell.angle_beta   90.00
_cell.angle_gamma   90.00
#
_symmetry.space_group_name_H-M   'P 1'
#
loop_
_entity.id
_entity.type
_entity.pdbx_description
1 polymer ?
#
loop_
_entity_poly.entity_id
_entity_poly.type
_entity_poly.pdbx_seq_one_letter_code
_entity_poly.pdbx_strand_id
1 'polypeptide(L)'
;MKDQELYNHLADLARRLGFEVRTDQGPFRDGACRVEERRVIILNRASPVQRKVAALGRALSACPLEGIFLLPAVREVIERARNGSGPQAAPDPPPDSGEPIP
;
A
#
# COMPACT_ATOMS: atom_id res chain seq x y z
N MET A 1 -9.26 -1.23 14.86
CA MET A 1 -9.33 0.03 14.09
C MET A 1 -10.46 -0.06 13.09
N LYS A 2 -11.13 1.05 12.79
CA LYS A 2 -12.18 1.09 11.77
C LYS A 2 -11.54 1.18 10.38
N ASP A 3 -12.09 0.49 9.39
CA ASP A 3 -11.54 0.47 8.02
C ASP A 3 -11.46 1.88 7.39
N GLN A 4 -12.30 2.82 7.84
CA GLN A 4 -12.25 4.22 7.42
C GLN A 4 -10.99 4.97 7.88
N GLU A 5 -10.50 4.72 9.10
CA GLU A 5 -9.27 5.37 9.57
C GLU A 5 -8.08 4.92 8.73
N LEU A 6 -7.98 3.61 8.48
CA LEU A 6 -6.94 3.03 7.63
C LEU A 6 -6.95 3.66 6.23
N TYR A 7 -8.15 3.79 5.65
CA TYR A 7 -8.32 4.46 4.37
C TYR A 7 -7.80 5.89 4.39
N ASN A 8 -8.14 6.66 5.43
CA ASN A 8 -7.68 8.04 5.56
C ASN A 8 -6.16 8.13 5.67
N HIS A 9 -5.53 7.29 6.49
CA HIS A 9 -4.08 7.25 6.65
C HIS A 9 -3.37 6.88 5.34
N LEU A 10 -3.85 5.85 4.64
CA LEU A 10 -3.30 5.44 3.35
C LEU A 10 -3.49 6.52 2.28
N ALA A 11 -4.66 7.17 2.24
CA ALA A 11 -4.93 8.24 1.29
C ALA A 11 -4.06 9.47 1.55
N ASP A 12 -3.83 9.83 2.82
CA ASP A 12 -2.92 10.92 3.19
C ASP A 12 -1.47 10.62 2.78
N LEU A 13 -1.00 9.39 3.05
CA LEU A 13 0.31 8.94 2.60
C LEU A 13 0.46 8.94 1.08
N ALA A 14 -0.55 8.45 0.38
CA ALA A 14 -0.57 8.46 -1.07
C ALA A 14 -0.40 9.89 -1.59
N ARG A 15 -1.15 10.85 -1.03
CA ARG A 15 -1.00 12.27 -1.37
C ARG A 15 0.39 12.83 -1.06
N ARG A 16 0.98 12.49 0.10
CA ARG A 16 2.34 12.90 0.46
C ARG A 16 3.40 12.37 -0.49
N LEU A 17 3.20 11.18 -1.04
CA LEU A 17 4.08 10.56 -2.03
C LEU A 17 3.84 11.05 -3.46
N GLY A 18 2.94 12.02 -3.64
CA GLY A 18 2.60 12.60 -4.95
C GLY A 18 1.56 11.80 -5.73
N PHE A 19 0.82 10.90 -5.08
CA PHE A 19 -0.32 10.22 -5.70
C PHE A 19 -1.60 11.06 -5.58
N GLU A 20 -2.38 11.09 -6.65
CA GLU A 20 -3.68 11.73 -6.65
C GLU A 20 -4.79 10.68 -6.45
N VAL A 21 -5.52 10.75 -5.34
CA VAL A 21 -6.64 9.84 -5.07
C VAL A 21 -7.93 10.47 -5.60
N ARG A 22 -8.51 9.89 -6.66
CA ARG A 22 -9.84 10.28 -7.17
C ARG A 22 -10.82 9.13 -7.04
N THR A 23 -12.05 9.47 -6.66
CA THR A 23 -13.17 8.53 -6.72
C THR A 23 -13.96 8.78 -7.98
N ASP A 24 -14.08 7.76 -8.82
CA ASP A 24 -14.80 7.84 -10.09
C ASP A 24 -15.80 6.67 -10.23
N GLN A 25 -16.81 6.83 -11.09
CA GLN A 25 -17.78 5.80 -11.41
C GLN A 25 -17.60 5.42 -12.88
N GLY A 26 -16.87 4.33 -13.13
CA GLY A 26 -16.74 3.78 -14.47
C GLY A 26 -16.81 2.25 -14.47
N PRO A 27 -16.74 1.62 -15.65
CA PRO A 27 -16.86 0.16 -15.81
C PRO A 27 -15.65 -0.63 -15.26
N PHE A 28 -14.75 0.02 -14.53
CA PHE A 28 -13.54 -0.57 -13.99
C PHE A 28 -13.79 -1.12 -12.57
N ARG A 29 -13.36 -2.36 -12.35
CA ARG A 29 -13.26 -2.99 -11.03
C ARG A 29 -11.99 -2.46 -10.36
N ASP A 30 -12.08 -1.29 -9.74
CA ASP A 30 -11.10 -0.73 -8.77
C ASP A 30 -9.62 -1.02 -9.05
N GLY A 31 -8.88 -0.05 -9.60
CA GLY A 31 -7.46 -0.22 -9.92
C GLY A 31 -6.67 1.08 -9.84
N ALA A 32 -5.41 0.98 -9.41
CA ALA A 32 -4.45 2.08 -9.50
C ALA A 32 -4.03 2.22 -10.97
N CYS A 33 -4.66 3.14 -11.70
CA CYS A 33 -4.35 3.38 -13.11
C CYS A 33 -3.22 4.40 -13.21
N ARG A 34 -2.01 3.93 -13.53
CA ARG A 34 -0.87 4.80 -13.78
C ARG A 34 -0.99 5.38 -15.18
N VAL A 35 -1.39 6.65 -15.30
CA VAL A 35 -1.48 7.36 -16.58
C VAL A 35 -0.14 8.06 -16.82
N GLU A 36 0.65 7.46 -17.73
CA GLU A 36 1.93 7.90 -18.33
C GLU A 36 3.01 8.48 -17.39
N GLU A 37 2.72 9.53 -16.63
CA GLU A 37 3.67 10.19 -15.73
C GLU A 37 3.05 10.61 -14.38
N ARG A 38 1.71 10.59 -14.28
CA ARG A 38 0.99 10.94 -13.05
C ARG A 38 0.50 9.69 -12.32
N ARG A 39 0.89 9.60 -11.05
CA ARG A 39 0.50 8.51 -10.16
C ARG A 39 -0.92 8.75 -9.64
N VAL A 40 -1.94 8.44 -10.44
CA VAL A 40 -3.35 8.62 -10.04
C VAL A 40 -3.95 7.28 -9.57
N ILE A 41 -4.65 7.31 -8.46
CA ILE A 41 -5.36 6.16 -7.90
C ILE A 41 -6.85 6.42 -8.06
N ILE A 42 -7.49 5.68 -8.97
CA ILE A 42 -8.92 5.79 -9.24
C ILE A 42 -9.66 4.73 -8.45
N LEU A 43 -10.49 5.17 -7.52
CA LEU A 43 -11.27 4.32 -6.64
C LEU A 43 -12.73 4.31 -7.10
N ASN A 44 -13.29 3.13 -7.31
CA ASN A 44 -14.71 3.04 -7.63
C ASN A 44 -15.53 3.42 -6.39
N ARG A 45 -16.46 4.39 -6.54
CA ARG A 45 -17.32 4.84 -5.43
C ARG A 45 -18.18 3.69 -4.88
N ALA A 46 -18.58 2.75 -5.73
CA ALA A 46 -19.37 1.58 -5.37
C ALA A 46 -18.58 0.53 -4.57
N SER A 47 -17.24 0.56 -4.59
CA SER A 47 -16.43 -0.41 -3.88
C SER A 47 -16.38 -0.13 -2.38
N PRO A 48 -16.38 -1.18 -1.53
CA PRO A 48 -16.28 -1.03 -0.09
C PRO A 48 -14.91 -0.46 0.31
N VAL A 49 -14.85 0.14 1.49
CA VAL A 49 -13.63 0.83 1.95
C VAL A 49 -12.42 -0.11 2.07
N GLN A 50 -12.63 -1.39 2.42
CA GLN A 50 -11.57 -2.41 2.43
C GLN A 50 -10.88 -2.59 1.08
N ARG A 51 -11.64 -2.57 -0.02
CA ARG A 51 -11.07 -2.63 -1.37
C ARG A 51 -10.25 -1.39 -1.68
N LYS A 52 -10.74 -0.22 -1.27
CA LYS A 52 -10.01 1.06 -1.45
C LYS A 52 -8.70 1.06 -0.67
N VAL A 53 -8.71 0.56 0.57
CA VAL A 53 -7.54 0.34 1.42
C VAL A 53 -6.52 -0.57 0.74
N ALA A 54 -6.95 -1.72 0.21
CA ALA A 54 -6.08 -2.64 -0.49
C ALA A 54 -5.46 -2.02 -1.76
N ALA A 55 -6.24 -1.28 -2.54
CA ALA A 55 -5.76 -0.59 -3.73
C ALA A 55 -4.71 0.49 -3.40
N LEU A 56 -4.95 1.30 -2.36
CA LEU A 56 -3.99 2.28 -1.86
C LEU A 56 -2.71 1.59 -1.36
N GLY A 57 -2.84 0.55 -0.54
CA GLY A 57 -1.70 -0.20 -0.02
C GLY A 57 -0.80 -0.77 -1.12
N ARG A 58 -1.39 -1.25 -2.21
CA ARG A 58 -0.65 -1.78 -3.36
C ARG A 58 0.09 -0.69 -4.13
N ALA A 59 -0.52 0.47 -4.33
CA ALA A 59 0.12 1.62 -4.96
C ALA A 59 1.30 2.15 -4.12
N LEU A 60 1.11 2.19 -2.80
CA LEU A 60 2.12 2.62 -1.83
C LEU A 60 3.28 1.62 -1.71
N SER A 61 3.00 0.32 -1.79
CA SER A 61 4.01 -0.75 -1.76
C SER A 61 5.03 -0.64 -2.89
N ALA A 62 4.60 -0.13 -4.05
CA ALA A 62 5.47 0.13 -5.19
C ALA A 62 6.31 1.42 -5.05
N CYS A 63 6.13 2.18 -3.97
CA CYS A 63 6.83 3.43 -3.72
C CYS A 63 7.81 3.28 -2.54
N PRO A 64 8.97 3.97 -2.54
CA PRO A 64 9.85 3.99 -1.38
C PRO A 64 9.15 4.72 -0.21
N LEU A 65 8.93 4.00 0.89
CA LEU A 65 8.36 4.51 2.15
C LEU A 65 9.44 4.68 3.23
N GLU A 66 10.71 4.68 2.82
CA GLU A 66 11.86 4.65 3.71
C GLU A 66 11.95 5.96 4.52
N GLY A 67 11.99 5.84 5.85
CA GLY A 67 12.05 6.99 6.76
C GLY A 67 10.71 7.66 7.10
N ILE A 68 9.58 7.14 6.60
CA ILE A 68 8.25 7.67 6.95
C ILE A 68 7.69 6.93 8.17
N PHE A 69 7.22 7.67 9.18
CA PHE A 69 6.53 7.07 10.32
C PHE A 69 5.14 6.57 9.92
N LEU A 70 4.98 5.24 9.86
CA LEU A 70 3.74 4.57 9.51
C LEU A 70 3.18 3.88 10.76
N LEU A 71 1.86 3.95 10.93
CA LEU A 71 1.19 3.14 11.95
C LEU A 71 1.36 1.64 11.61
N PRO A 72 1.47 0.76 12.63
CA PRO A 72 1.65 -0.68 12.41
C PRO A 72 0.56 -1.26 11.50
N ALA A 73 -0.70 -0.84 11.68
CA ALA A 73 -1.81 -1.28 10.86
C ALA A 73 -1.72 -0.84 9.38
N VAL A 74 -1.12 0.34 9.10
CA VAL A 74 -0.90 0.83 7.74
C VAL A 74 0.23 0.07 7.08
N ARG A 75 1.34 -0.13 7.81
CA ARG A 75 2.48 -0.92 7.37
C ARG A 75 2.04 -2.33 6.98
N GLU A 76 1.24 -2.98 7.82
CA GLU A 76 0.75 -4.34 7.58
C GLU A 76 -0.04 -4.44 6.26
N VAL A 77 -0.89 -3.46 5.94
CA VAL A 77 -1.63 -3.43 4.67
C VAL A 77 -0.69 -3.27 3.47
N ILE A 78 0.30 -2.41 3.57
CA ILE A 78 1.27 -2.16 2.49
C ILE A 78 2.12 -3.41 2.23
N GLU A 79 2.64 -4.03 3.30
CA GLU A 79 3.44 -5.27 3.25
C GLU A 79 2.60 -6.42 2.68
N ARG A 80 1.35 -6.55 3.14
CA ARG A 80 0.42 -7.56 2.63
C ARG A 80 0.08 -7.35 1.16
N ALA A 81 -0.03 -6.09 0.73
CA ALA A 81 -0.23 -5.75 -0.68
C ALA A 81 1.03 -5.98 -1.53
N ARG A 82 2.23 -5.78 -0.96
CA ARG A 82 3.52 -6.12 -1.58
C ARG A 82 3.61 -7.61 -1.90
N ASN A 83 3.18 -8.44 -0.95
CA ASN A 83 3.28 -9.90 -1.04
C ASN A 83 2.10 -10.54 -1.83
N GLY A 84 1.18 -9.73 -2.37
CA GLY A 84 -0.09 -10.18 -2.96
C GLY A 84 -0.09 -10.45 -4.48
N SER A 85 1.06 -10.68 -5.11
CA SER A 85 1.15 -11.10 -6.53
C SER A 85 2.08 -12.30 -6.68
N GLY A 86 1.62 -13.48 -6.24
CA GLY A 86 2.35 -14.75 -6.31
C GLY A 86 2.68 -15.33 -4.92
N PRO A 87 2.67 -16.66 -4.74
CA PRO A 87 3.05 -17.27 -3.46
C PRO A 87 4.56 -17.13 -3.20
N GLN A 88 4.93 -16.97 -1.92
CA GLN A 88 6.30 -16.90 -1.35
C GLN A 88 6.97 -15.50 -1.47
N ALA A 89 7.54 -14.89 -0.42
CA ALA A 89 8.50 -15.44 0.52
C ALA A 89 8.28 -14.97 1.97
N ALA A 90 8.70 -15.84 2.90
CA ALA A 90 8.87 -15.53 4.31
C ALA A 90 9.78 -14.29 4.50
N PRO A 91 9.67 -13.57 5.64
CA PRO A 91 10.73 -12.63 6.01
C PRO A 91 12.06 -13.38 6.00
N ASP A 92 13.08 -12.81 5.34
CA ASP A 92 14.46 -13.25 5.43
C ASP A 92 14.77 -13.73 6.87
N PRO A 93 15.36 -14.93 7.07
CA PRO A 93 15.92 -15.25 8.37
C PRO A 93 16.95 -14.16 8.72
N PRO A 94 17.06 -13.76 10.00
CA PRO A 94 18.04 -12.76 10.40
C PRO A 94 19.43 -13.19 9.92
N PRO A 95 20.29 -12.25 9.49
CA PRO A 95 21.67 -12.60 9.14
C PRO A 95 22.29 -13.27 10.35
N ASP A 96 22.88 -14.43 10.08
CA ASP A 96 23.73 -15.19 10.99
C ASP A 96 24.65 -14.20 11.72
N SER A 97 24.31 -13.85 12.96
CA SER A 97 25.22 -13.16 13.87
C SER A 97 26.28 -14.17 14.25
N GLY A 98 27.20 -14.38 13.33
CA GLY A 98 28.51 -14.91 13.61
C GLY A 98 29.19 -13.97 14.60
N GLU A 99 29.27 -14.40 15.85
CA GLU A 99 30.12 -13.83 16.86
C GLU A 99 30.44 -14.93 17.88
N PRO A 100 31.63 -14.93 18.52
CA PRO A 100 32.95 -14.63 17.99
C PRO A 100 33.96 -15.78 18.27
N ILE A 101 35.15 -15.62 17.68
CA ILE A 101 36.43 -16.29 17.99
C ILE A 101 36.62 -16.53 19.51
N PRO A 102 37.23 -17.66 19.92
CA PRO A 102 38.69 -17.68 20.12
C PRO A 102 39.43 -18.79 19.36
#